data_AF-A0AAF0UQJ6-F1
#
_entry.id   AF-A0AAF0UQJ6-F1
#
_cell.length_a   1.000
_cell.length_b   1.000
_cell.length_c   1.000
_cell.angle_alpha   90.00
_cell.angle_beta   90.00
_cell.angle_gamma   90.00
#
_symmetry.space_group_name_H-M   'P 1'
#
loop_
_entity.id
_entity.type
_entity.pdbx_description
1 polymer ?
#
loop_
_entity_poly.entity_id
_entity_poly.type
_entity_poly.pdbx_seq_one_letter_code
_entity_poly.pdbx_strand_id
1 'polypeptide(L)'
;MRGMLCKSVSEPLIELSIFFKVLGAKCLSIEELEQIEAQIPKTPCKLEKVFPPAFFDVMVHLSIHLPNEARIAGPVQYGWMYPIERYLHFLKCFIGNMAHPEGSIVEGYLAVECETGEEQKPMNYYGELTEVLELQFVGERRVILFQCTWFDVYDQKKGVKMDEYGFVDMNPSKTLKYEMGQA
;
A
#
# COMPACT_ATOMS: atom_id res chain seq x y z
N MET A 1 -14.67 -17.66 14.01
CA MET A 1 -14.02 -18.78 13.28
C MET A 1 -13.70 -20.00 14.15
N ARG A 2 -13.42 -19.88 15.46
CA ARG A 2 -13.24 -21.07 16.33
C ARG A 2 -14.49 -21.97 16.24
N GLY A 3 -14.31 -23.18 15.70
CA GLY A 3 -15.37 -24.18 15.50
C GLY A 3 -15.99 -24.25 14.09
N MET A 4 -15.64 -23.35 13.16
CA MET A 4 -16.22 -23.33 11.81
C MET A 4 -15.36 -24.01 10.74
N LEU A 5 -14.07 -24.11 10.98
CA LEU A 5 -13.09 -24.69 10.04
C LEU A 5 -12.52 -25.98 10.62
N CYS A 6 -12.17 -26.93 9.75
CA CYS A 6 -11.51 -28.16 10.18
C CYS A 6 -10.11 -27.86 10.73
N LYS A 7 -9.61 -28.73 11.62
CA LYS A 7 -8.34 -28.53 12.32
C LYS A 7 -7.16 -28.28 11.37
N SER A 8 -7.11 -29.02 10.26
CA SER A 8 -6.05 -28.90 9.25
C SER A 8 -5.97 -27.50 8.62
N VAL A 9 -7.10 -26.78 8.53
CA VAL A 9 -7.14 -25.39 8.04
C VAL A 9 -6.92 -24.41 9.19
N SER A 10 -7.61 -24.61 10.32
CA SER A 10 -7.61 -23.63 11.41
C SER A 10 -6.27 -23.54 12.13
N GLU A 11 -5.56 -24.65 12.29
CA GLU A 11 -4.28 -24.70 13.00
C GLU A 11 -3.21 -23.82 12.35
N PRO A 12 -2.86 -23.98 11.06
CA PRO A 12 -1.86 -23.13 10.43
C PRO A 12 -2.28 -21.66 10.33
N LEU A 13 -3.58 -21.37 10.20
CA LEU A 13 -4.08 -19.99 10.25
C LEU A 13 -3.91 -19.36 11.64
N ILE A 14 -4.12 -20.12 12.70
CA ILE A 14 -3.88 -19.67 14.07
C ILE A 14 -2.38 -19.46 14.31
N GLU A 15 -1.54 -20.39 13.85
CA GLU A 15 -0.07 -20.24 13.92
C GLU A 15 0.41 -18.98 13.23
N LEU A 16 -0.08 -18.73 12.00
CA LEU A 16 0.24 -17.53 11.24
C LEU A 16 -0.28 -16.25 11.92
N SER A 17 -1.46 -16.30 12.52
CA SER A 17 -2.02 -15.16 13.27
C SER A 17 -1.21 -14.85 14.53
N ILE A 18 -0.75 -15.87 15.26
CA ILE A 18 0.11 -15.71 16.44
C ILE A 18 1.47 -15.14 16.01
N PHE A 19 2.03 -15.64 14.92
CA PHE A 19 3.27 -15.13 14.33
C PHE A 19 3.20 -13.61 14.09
N PHE A 20 2.21 -13.13 13.33
CA PHE A 20 2.09 -11.69 13.05
C PHE A 20 1.75 -10.87 14.28
N LYS A 21 1.06 -11.45 15.27
CA LYS A 21 0.79 -10.79 16.56
C LYS A 21 2.08 -10.53 17.34
N VAL A 22 2.98 -11.51 17.40
CA VAL A 22 4.30 -11.36 18.05
C VAL A 22 5.13 -10.35 17.28
N LEU A 23 5.25 -10.53 15.98
CA LEU A 23 6.05 -9.65 15.11
C LEU A 23 5.59 -8.18 15.16
N GLY A 24 4.27 -7.96 15.23
CA GLY A 24 3.66 -6.63 15.32
C GLY A 24 3.69 -5.98 16.70
N ALA A 25 4.30 -6.61 17.72
CA ALA A 25 4.39 -6.06 19.06
C ALA A 25 5.23 -4.78 19.09
N LYS A 26 4.88 -3.86 20.00
CA LYS A 26 5.61 -2.58 20.18
C LYS A 26 7.04 -2.78 20.67
N CYS A 27 7.24 -3.80 21.50
CA CYS A 27 8.54 -4.21 22.00
C CYS A 27 8.73 -5.68 21.61
N LEU A 28 9.88 -6.01 21.03
CA LEU A 28 10.22 -7.37 20.64
C LEU A 28 11.31 -7.89 21.56
N SER A 29 11.12 -9.08 22.13
CA SER A 29 12.20 -9.81 22.80
C SER A 29 12.96 -10.68 21.81
N ILE A 30 14.26 -10.88 22.05
CA ILE A 30 15.11 -11.71 21.19
C ILE A 30 14.63 -13.17 21.27
N GLU A 31 14.21 -13.61 22.45
CA GLU A 31 13.73 -14.97 22.68
C GLU A 31 12.44 -15.26 21.89
N GLU A 32 11.50 -14.30 21.82
CA GLU A 32 10.30 -14.44 20.99
C GLU A 32 10.64 -14.48 19.51
N LEU A 33 11.61 -13.66 19.06
CA LEU A 33 12.07 -13.64 17.66
C LEU A 33 12.70 -14.97 17.24
N GLU A 34 13.57 -15.55 18.08
CA GLU A 34 14.17 -16.86 17.83
C GLU A 34 13.11 -17.97 17.77
N GLN A 35 12.10 -17.90 18.64
CA GLN A 35 10.99 -18.86 18.63
C GLN A 35 10.18 -18.78 17.34
N ILE A 36 9.79 -17.59 16.91
CA ILE A 36 9.00 -17.45 15.69
C ILE A 36 9.81 -17.76 14.44
N GLU A 37 11.12 -17.48 14.42
CA GLU A 37 12.04 -17.85 13.33
C GLU A 37 12.11 -19.38 13.15
N ALA A 38 12.15 -20.14 14.25
CA ALA A 38 12.16 -21.60 14.20
C ALA A 38 10.81 -22.22 13.80
N GLN A 39 9.70 -21.52 14.01
CA GLN A 39 8.35 -22.04 13.74
C GLN A 39 7.78 -21.60 12.39
N ILE A 40 8.09 -20.40 11.92
CA ILE A 40 7.47 -19.83 10.72
C ILE A 40 7.65 -20.72 9.48
N PRO A 41 8.79 -21.38 9.18
CA PRO A 41 8.92 -22.19 7.98
C PRO A 41 7.93 -23.37 7.92
N LYS A 42 7.47 -23.86 9.08
CA LYS A 42 6.50 -24.97 9.15
C LYS A 42 5.08 -24.54 8.79
N THR A 43 4.76 -23.26 8.98
CA THR A 43 3.39 -22.75 8.82
C THR A 43 2.97 -22.70 7.35
N PRO A 44 3.75 -22.09 6.42
CA PRO A 44 3.49 -22.19 4.98
C PRO A 44 3.40 -23.63 4.50
N CYS A 45 4.30 -24.52 4.94
CA CYS A 45 4.24 -25.93 4.53
C CYS A 45 2.94 -26.65 4.97
N LYS A 46 2.32 -26.23 6.07
CA LYS A 46 0.99 -26.74 6.48
C LYS A 46 -0.11 -26.13 5.63
N LEU A 47 -0.03 -24.84 5.30
CA LEU A 47 -0.97 -24.16 4.42
C LEU A 47 -0.91 -24.76 2.99
N GLU A 48 0.27 -25.09 2.48
CA GLU A 48 0.48 -25.64 1.11
C GLU A 48 -0.22 -26.97 0.91
N LYS A 49 -0.44 -27.72 1.99
CA LYS A 49 -1.19 -28.98 1.97
C LYS A 49 -2.70 -28.79 1.86
N VAL A 50 -3.19 -27.57 2.09
CA VAL A 50 -4.61 -27.25 2.24
C VAL A 50 -5.10 -26.32 1.13
N PHE A 51 -4.29 -25.34 0.75
CA PHE A 51 -4.66 -24.31 -0.22
C PHE A 51 -4.03 -24.58 -1.59
N PRO A 52 -4.67 -24.15 -2.69
CA PRO A 52 -4.11 -24.30 -4.03
C PRO A 52 -2.82 -23.48 -4.20
N PRO A 53 -1.94 -23.84 -5.15
CA PRO A 53 -0.68 -23.10 -5.41
C PRO A 53 -0.89 -21.60 -5.66
N ALA A 54 -2.04 -21.19 -6.22
CA ALA A 54 -2.39 -19.79 -6.43
C ALA A 54 -2.51 -18.95 -5.14
N PHE A 55 -2.59 -19.59 -3.97
CA PHE A 55 -2.56 -18.92 -2.66
C PHE A 55 -1.15 -18.54 -2.22
N PHE A 56 -0.11 -19.19 -2.76
CA PHE A 56 1.28 -19.00 -2.37
C PHE A 56 1.96 -18.02 -3.30
N ASP A 57 1.69 -16.74 -3.08
CA ASP A 57 2.46 -15.67 -3.69
C ASP A 57 3.74 -15.38 -2.89
N VAL A 58 4.55 -14.45 -3.41
CA VAL A 58 5.82 -14.04 -2.79
C VAL A 58 5.62 -13.55 -1.36
N MET A 59 4.47 -12.97 -1.00
CA MET A 59 4.20 -12.41 0.32
C MET A 59 4.12 -13.51 1.39
N VAL A 60 3.51 -14.66 1.07
CA VAL A 60 3.44 -15.79 2.01
C VAL A 60 4.84 -16.28 2.35
N HIS A 61 5.73 -16.36 1.37
CA HIS A 61 7.11 -16.81 1.58
C HIS A 61 7.98 -15.76 2.28
N LEU A 62 7.79 -14.46 2.03
CA LEU A 62 8.52 -13.39 2.73
C LEU A 62 8.37 -13.47 4.25
N SER A 63 7.24 -14.01 4.74
CA SER A 63 6.98 -14.23 6.16
C SER A 63 8.13 -14.95 6.88
N ILE A 64 8.87 -15.83 6.20
CA ILE A 64 9.98 -16.58 6.82
C ILE A 64 11.19 -15.70 7.17
N HIS A 65 11.34 -14.57 6.50
CA HIS A 65 12.48 -13.65 6.67
C HIS A 65 12.20 -12.56 7.70
N LEU A 66 10.93 -12.27 7.97
CA LEU A 66 10.51 -11.19 8.85
C LEU A 66 11.08 -11.26 10.29
N PRO A 67 11.25 -12.44 10.92
CA PRO A 67 11.87 -12.49 12.25
C PRO A 67 13.31 -12.00 12.25
N ASN A 68 14.11 -12.42 11.28
CA ASN A 68 15.49 -12.00 11.15
C ASN A 68 15.59 -10.50 10.80
N GLU A 69 14.69 -10.02 9.93
CA GLU A 69 14.59 -8.60 9.61
C GLU A 69 14.24 -7.77 10.85
N ALA A 70 13.24 -8.17 11.63
CA ALA A 70 12.85 -7.50 12.87
C ALA A 70 13.95 -7.52 13.94
N ARG A 71 14.78 -8.57 13.95
CA ARG A 71 15.96 -8.64 14.82
C ARG A 71 17.03 -7.61 14.46
N ILE A 72 17.17 -7.28 13.17
CA ILE A 72 18.18 -6.33 12.66
C ILE A 72 17.64 -4.89 12.70
N ALA A 73 16.41 -4.68 12.23
CA ALA A 73 15.80 -3.38 12.04
C ALA A 73 14.97 -2.90 13.24
N GLY A 74 14.66 -3.80 14.19
CA GLY A 74 13.80 -3.51 15.34
C GLY A 74 12.31 -3.74 15.05
N PRO A 75 11.40 -3.20 15.89
CA PRO A 75 9.96 -3.40 15.75
C PRO A 75 9.45 -3.02 14.36
N VAL A 76 8.68 -3.92 13.76
CA VAL A 76 8.24 -3.81 12.36
C VAL A 76 7.36 -2.59 12.08
N GLN A 77 6.77 -2.01 13.13
CA GLN A 77 5.93 -0.81 13.10
C GLN A 77 6.64 0.38 12.43
N TYR A 78 7.97 0.46 12.53
CA TYR A 78 8.77 1.53 11.92
C TYR A 78 9.23 1.20 10.49
N GLY A 79 9.12 -0.06 10.06
CA GLY A 79 9.53 -0.53 8.72
C GLY A 79 8.35 -0.80 7.78
N TRP A 80 7.12 -0.83 8.28
CA TRP A 80 5.94 -1.07 7.45
C TRP A 80 5.62 0.15 6.58
N MET A 81 5.46 -0.10 5.28
CA MET A 81 4.92 0.91 4.36
C MET A 81 3.45 1.21 4.61
N TYR A 82 2.70 0.27 5.20
CA TYR A 82 1.24 0.36 5.33
C TYR A 82 0.72 1.66 5.98
N PRO A 83 1.27 2.17 7.11
CA PRO A 83 0.84 3.46 7.66
C PRO A 83 1.10 4.65 6.71
N ILE A 84 2.23 4.61 5.99
CA ILE A 84 2.61 5.64 5.02
C ILE A 84 1.66 5.59 3.83
N GLU A 85 1.45 4.41 3.25
CA GLU A 85 0.52 4.19 2.13
C GLU A 85 -0.90 4.62 2.48
N ARG A 86 -1.37 4.31 3.70
CA ARG A 86 -2.69 4.72 4.17
C ARG A 86 -2.80 6.24 4.29
N TYR A 87 -1.76 6.90 4.80
CA TYR A 87 -1.72 8.35 4.90
C TYR A 87 -1.66 9.01 3.52
N LEU A 88 -0.82 8.51 2.62
CA LEU A 88 -0.77 8.99 1.24
C LEU A 88 -2.09 8.78 0.50
N HIS A 89 -2.77 7.65 0.73
CA HIS A 89 -4.10 7.40 0.19
C HIS A 89 -5.11 8.45 0.67
N PHE A 90 -5.09 8.80 1.97
CA PHE A 90 -5.92 9.87 2.51
C PHE A 90 -5.60 11.24 1.90
N LEU A 91 -4.32 11.60 1.80
CA LEU A 91 -3.91 12.87 1.18
C LEU A 91 -4.27 12.96 -0.30
N LYS A 92 -4.25 11.83 -1.00
CA LYS A 92 -4.63 11.75 -2.42
C LYS A 92 -6.05 12.21 -2.66
N CYS A 93 -6.95 12.08 -1.69
CA CYS A 93 -8.32 12.58 -1.78
C CYS A 93 -8.39 14.12 -1.90
N PHE A 94 -7.37 14.86 -1.47
CA PHE A 94 -7.35 16.32 -1.48
C PHE A 94 -6.71 16.95 -2.72
N ILE A 95 -6.24 16.14 -3.69
CA ILE A 95 -5.53 16.64 -4.88
C ILE A 95 -6.55 17.14 -5.93
N GLY A 96 -7.34 18.16 -5.62
CA GLY A 96 -8.28 18.81 -6.54
C GLY A 96 -7.65 19.72 -7.61
N ASN A 97 -6.36 20.01 -7.54
CA ASN A 97 -5.62 20.73 -8.59
C ASN A 97 -4.22 20.14 -8.81
N MET A 98 -3.99 19.50 -9.96
CA MET A 98 -2.70 18.90 -10.28
C MET A 98 -1.63 19.87 -10.80
N ALA A 99 -1.99 21.12 -11.11
CA ALA A 99 -0.99 22.17 -11.34
C ALA A 99 -0.31 22.60 -10.04
N HIS A 100 -0.99 22.42 -8.90
CA HIS A 100 -0.51 22.75 -7.56
C HIS A 100 -0.94 21.69 -6.53
N PRO A 101 -0.44 20.45 -6.64
CA PRO A 101 -0.91 19.33 -5.83
C PRO A 101 -0.65 19.53 -4.33
N GLU A 102 0.48 20.13 -3.96
CA GLU A 102 0.80 20.46 -2.57
C GLU A 102 -0.15 21.51 -2.01
N GLY A 103 -0.44 22.57 -2.79
CA GLY A 103 -1.38 23.62 -2.40
C GLY A 103 -2.80 23.07 -2.21
N SER A 104 -3.23 22.20 -3.12
CA SER A 104 -4.53 21.54 -3.05
C SER A 104 -4.66 20.61 -1.84
N ILE A 105 -3.61 19.86 -1.50
CA ILE A 105 -3.59 19.03 -0.29
C ILE A 105 -3.71 19.89 0.97
N VAL A 106 -2.95 21.00 1.04
CA VAL A 106 -3.00 21.91 2.19
C VAL A 106 -4.40 22.51 2.35
N GLU A 107 -5.01 22.98 1.26
CA GLU A 107 -6.36 23.53 1.29
C GLU A 107 -7.41 22.50 1.73
N GLY A 108 -7.40 21.29 1.13
CA GLY A 108 -8.33 20.22 1.49
C GLY A 108 -8.14 19.70 2.92
N TYR A 109 -6.90 19.61 3.38
CA TYR A 109 -6.59 19.18 4.75
C TYR A 109 -7.01 20.25 5.78
N LEU A 110 -6.76 21.54 5.51
CA LEU A 110 -7.25 22.65 6.34
C LEU A 110 -8.78 22.67 6.42
N ALA A 111 -9.48 22.40 5.31
CA ALA A 111 -10.94 22.28 5.31
C ALA A 111 -11.42 21.16 6.23
N VAL A 112 -10.76 19.99 6.22
CA VAL A 112 -11.09 18.86 7.12
C VAL A 112 -10.76 19.13 8.58
N GLU A 113 -9.65 19.82 8.88
CA GLU A 113 -9.30 20.18 10.26
C GLU A 113 -10.23 21.27 10.82
N CYS A 114 -10.74 22.17 9.98
CA CYS A 114 -11.60 23.28 10.37
C CYS A 114 -13.11 22.93 10.34
N GLU A 115 -13.54 21.95 9.56
CA GLU A 115 -14.95 21.55 9.42
C GLU A 115 -15.19 20.08 9.78
N THR A 116 -16.06 19.85 10.75
CA THR A 116 -16.58 18.53 11.09
C THR A 116 -17.58 18.08 10.03
N GLY A 117 -17.13 17.34 9.00
CA GLY A 117 -17.92 16.29 8.34
C GLY A 117 -18.57 16.55 6.98
N GLU A 118 -17.80 16.80 5.91
CA GLU A 118 -18.27 16.56 4.55
C GLU A 118 -17.48 15.43 3.86
N GLU A 119 -18.18 14.36 3.47
CA GLU A 119 -17.61 13.25 2.68
C GLU A 119 -17.29 13.72 1.26
N GLN A 120 -16.02 14.00 0.99
CA GLN A 120 -15.56 14.26 -0.37
C GLN A 120 -15.50 12.94 -1.16
N LYS A 121 -16.19 12.90 -2.30
CA LYS A 121 -16.22 11.73 -3.19
C LYS A 121 -14.80 11.48 -3.74
N PRO A 122 -14.22 10.28 -3.57
CA PRO A 122 -12.88 9.99 -4.04
C PRO A 122 -12.81 10.16 -5.56
N MET A 123 -11.94 11.07 -6.01
CA MET A 123 -11.67 11.27 -7.43
C MET A 123 -10.62 10.25 -7.88
N ASN A 124 -10.92 9.49 -8.93
CA ASN A 124 -9.97 8.53 -9.50
C ASN A 124 -9.09 9.26 -10.53
N TYR A 125 -7.77 9.13 -10.38
CA TYR A 125 -6.78 9.68 -11.30
C TYR A 125 -6.25 8.60 -12.23
N TYR A 126 -6.07 8.95 -13.49
CA TYR A 126 -5.53 8.07 -14.52
C TYR A 126 -4.37 8.76 -15.23
N GLY A 127 -3.33 8.00 -15.56
CA GLY A 127 -2.15 8.52 -16.23
C GLY A 127 -1.38 7.41 -16.94
N GLU A 128 -0.61 7.81 -17.95
CA GLU A 128 0.32 6.96 -18.66
C GLU A 128 1.68 7.01 -17.94
N LEU A 129 2.18 5.85 -17.52
CA LEU A 129 3.51 5.73 -16.95
C LEU A 129 4.55 6.03 -18.02
N THR A 130 5.34 7.09 -17.84
CA THR A 130 6.36 7.50 -18.82
C THR A 130 7.74 7.00 -18.45
N GLU A 131 8.08 6.98 -17.15
CA GLU A 131 9.40 6.58 -16.69
C GLU A 131 9.33 5.91 -15.33
N VAL A 132 10.21 4.94 -15.11
CA VAL A 132 10.44 4.31 -13.81
C VAL A 132 11.87 4.63 -13.41
N LEU A 133 12.02 5.46 -12.39
CA LEU A 133 13.31 5.93 -11.90
C LEU A 133 13.72 5.11 -10.68
N GLU A 134 14.88 4.46 -10.72
CA GLU A 134 15.48 3.81 -9.56
C GLU A 134 16.49 4.74 -8.90
N LEU A 135 16.20 5.20 -7.69
CA LEU A 135 17.10 5.99 -6.87
C LEU A 135 17.83 5.10 -5.88
N GLN A 136 19.17 5.14 -5.92
CA GLN A 136 20.00 4.45 -4.95
C GLN A 136 20.44 5.42 -3.84
N PHE A 137 19.96 5.17 -2.63
CA PHE A 137 20.36 5.91 -1.42
C PHE A 137 21.56 5.23 -0.73
N VAL A 138 22.23 5.98 0.15
CA VAL A 138 23.34 5.46 0.96
C VAL A 138 22.87 4.25 1.79
N GLY A 139 23.65 3.16 1.71
CA GLY A 139 23.39 1.90 2.42
C GLY A 139 22.52 0.91 1.64
N GLU A 140 22.74 0.78 0.32
CA GLU A 140 22.08 -0.21 -0.56
C GLU A 140 20.55 -0.12 -0.69
N ARG A 141 19.93 0.94 -0.16
CA ARG A 141 18.49 1.15 -0.26
C ARG A 141 18.13 1.70 -1.64
N ARG A 142 17.16 1.06 -2.30
CA ARG A 142 16.63 1.44 -3.62
C ARG A 142 15.22 1.96 -3.44
N VAL A 143 14.91 3.10 -4.05
CA VAL A 143 13.56 3.67 -4.11
C VAL A 143 13.15 3.76 -5.57
N ILE A 144 12.00 3.21 -5.92
CA ILE A 144 11.43 3.33 -7.26
C ILE A 144 10.45 4.50 -7.27
N LEU A 145 10.67 5.44 -8.18
CA LEU A 145 9.76 6.54 -8.48
C LEU A 145 9.12 6.30 -9.84
N PHE A 146 7.85 6.68 -9.97
CA PHE A 146 7.09 6.57 -11.21
C PHE A 146 6.80 7.97 -11.73
N GLN A 147 7.34 8.30 -12.89
CA GLN A 147 6.96 9.49 -13.63
C GLN A 147 5.75 9.13 -14.50
N CYS A 148 4.66 9.89 -14.37
CA CYS A 148 3.45 9.66 -15.14
C CYS A 148 3.03 10.94 -15.86
N THR A 149 2.53 10.79 -17.09
CA THR A 149 1.74 11.81 -17.77
C THR A 149 0.28 11.59 -17.43
N TRP A 150 -0.34 12.55 -16.75
CA TRP A 150 -1.68 12.38 -16.22
C TRP A 150 -2.74 12.89 -17.19
N PHE A 151 -3.88 12.19 -17.27
CA PHE A 151 -5.04 12.62 -18.06
C PHE A 151 -5.87 13.66 -17.31
N ASP A 152 -6.49 14.59 -18.04
CA ASP A 152 -7.37 15.61 -17.48
C ASP A 152 -8.69 14.98 -16.99
N VAL A 153 -8.82 14.81 -15.68
CA VAL A 153 -9.99 14.25 -15.02
C VAL A 153 -11.02 15.31 -14.59
N TYR A 154 -10.72 16.59 -14.79
CA TYR A 154 -11.59 17.71 -14.38
C TYR A 154 -12.59 18.10 -15.48
N ASP A 155 -12.21 17.97 -16.75
CA ASP A 155 -13.15 18.13 -17.87
C ASP A 155 -13.92 16.82 -18.12
N GLN A 156 -15.01 16.61 -17.37
CA GLN A 156 -15.91 15.46 -17.54
C GLN A 156 -16.57 15.38 -18.93
N LYS A 157 -16.48 16.43 -19.77
CA LYS A 157 -17.03 16.42 -21.14
C LYS A 157 -16.00 15.96 -22.17
N LYS A 158 -14.70 16.21 -21.96
CA LYS A 158 -13.64 16.00 -22.96
C LYS A 158 -12.44 15.17 -22.52
N GLY A 159 -12.22 14.98 -21.21
CA GLY A 159 -11.05 14.33 -20.63
C GLY A 159 -11.29 12.88 -20.23
N VAL A 160 -12.20 12.64 -19.29
CA VAL A 160 -12.56 11.29 -18.82
C VAL A 160 -14.07 11.14 -18.73
N LYS A 161 -14.61 10.06 -19.31
CA LYS A 161 -16.03 9.71 -19.31
C LYS A 161 -16.22 8.37 -18.60
N MET A 162 -17.28 8.26 -17.80
CA MET A 162 -17.75 6.97 -17.30
C MET A 162 -19.02 6.60 -18.04
N ASP A 163 -19.09 5.36 -18.52
CA ASP A 163 -20.33 4.82 -19.07
C ASP A 163 -21.30 4.35 -17.97
N GLU A 164 -22.49 3.90 -18.38
CA GLU A 164 -23.54 3.42 -17.47
C GLU A 164 -23.17 2.14 -16.71
N TYR A 165 -22.14 1.42 -17.15
CA TYR A 165 -21.63 0.19 -16.55
C TYR A 165 -20.40 0.42 -15.67
N GLY A 166 -19.91 1.67 -15.57
CA GLY A 166 -18.76 2.05 -14.76
C GLY A 166 -17.41 1.87 -15.46
N PHE A 167 -17.37 1.62 -16.77
CA PHE A 167 -16.12 1.64 -17.52
C PHE A 167 -15.68 3.09 -17.79
N VAL A 168 -14.37 3.30 -17.71
CA VAL A 168 -13.75 4.61 -17.82
C VAL A 168 -13.12 4.73 -19.19
N ASP A 169 -13.65 5.63 -20.01
CA ASP A 169 -13.09 6.03 -21.30
C ASP A 169 -12.31 7.33 -21.12
N MET A 170 -11.06 7.35 -21.58
CA MET A 170 -10.13 8.46 -21.37
C MET A 170 -9.68 8.99 -22.72
N ASN A 171 -9.62 10.31 -22.86
CA ASN A 171 -9.12 10.96 -24.06
C ASN A 171 -7.61 11.18 -23.96
N PRO A 172 -6.78 10.40 -24.68
CA PRO A 172 -5.32 10.49 -24.56
C PRO A 172 -4.74 11.80 -25.09
N SER A 173 -5.51 12.57 -25.87
CA SER A 173 -5.09 13.89 -26.36
C SER A 173 -5.26 15.02 -25.32
N LYS A 174 -5.79 14.69 -24.14
CA LYS A 174 -6.06 15.62 -23.05
C LYS A 174 -5.29 15.21 -21.80
N THR A 175 -4.06 15.67 -21.74
CA THR A 175 -3.18 15.49 -20.57
C THR A 175 -3.14 16.77 -19.74
N LEU A 176 -2.96 16.59 -18.43
CA LEU A 176 -2.73 17.68 -17.49
C LEU A 176 -1.39 18.34 -17.83
N LYS A 177 -1.44 19.65 -18.09
CA LYS A 177 -0.24 20.43 -18.38
C LYS A 177 0.37 20.92 -17.07
N TYR A 178 1.60 20.52 -16.82
CA TYR A 178 2.41 21.09 -15.75
C TYR A 178 3.14 22.32 -16.29
N GLU A 179 2.78 23.51 -15.82
CA GLU A 179 3.67 24.67 -15.96
C GLU A 179 4.78 24.52 -14.92
N MET A 180 5.88 23.90 -15.32
CA MET A 180 7.13 23.98 -14.57
C MET A 180 7.59 25.45 -14.61
N GLY A 181 7.35 26.19 -13.52
CA GLY A 181 7.90 27.53 -13.35
C GLY A 181 9.41 27.50 -13.58
N GLN A 182 9.86 28.23 -14.60
CA GLN A 182 11.28 28.48 -14.81
C GLN A 182 11.76 29.52 -13.78
N ALA A 183 12.61 29.09 -12.85
CA ALA A 183 13.81 29.77 -12.31
C ALA A 183 14.17 29.21 -10.92
#